data_AF-A0A6L7WJU3-F1
#
_entry.id   AF-A0A6L7WJU3-F1
#
_cell.length_a   1.000
_cell.length_b   1.000
_cell.length_c   1.000
_cell.angle_alpha   90.00
_cell.angle_beta   90.00
_cell.angle_gamma   90.00
#
_symmetry.space_group_name_H-M   'P 1'
#
loop_
_entity.id
_entity.type
_entity.pdbx_description
1 polymer ?
#
loop_
_entity_poly.entity_id
_entity_poly.type
_entity_poly.pdbx_seq_one_letter_code
_entity_poly.pdbx_strand_id
1 'polypeptide(L)'
;MTNRFLARFVVVAFLVTAAAPAAAQSSDDGWTVPRTADGHPDLQGVWASDSATPLERPDELADTPFLTDEQVATLAERAAELFNGETDAAFGESVFRAALADRTDYQSGDGVTEENPQGTGNYNHFWLIDRWFDNRTSLIEDPPNGRIPEMTEDGKRRAEARAAVERPRFPAGPEDLGAGLRCSGGRVPMTGRGYNSNYQIVQSADSVAILMEMMHETRIIPLDERPHLPAAVRKDLGDSRGHWDGDTLVVET
;
A
#
# COMPACT_ATOMS: atom_id res chain seq x y z
N MET A 1 -71.29 60.52 -7.64
CA MET A 1 -71.84 59.16 -7.79
C MET A 1 -70.99 58.47 -8.83
N THR A 2 -70.04 57.65 -8.39
CA THR A 2 -69.00 57.10 -9.27
C THR A 2 -68.68 55.68 -8.81
N ASN A 3 -68.78 54.76 -9.76
CA ASN A 3 -68.81 53.31 -9.58
C ASN A 3 -67.54 52.73 -8.95
N ARG A 4 -67.75 51.81 -8.00
CA ARG A 4 -66.71 50.92 -7.44
C ARG A 4 -66.59 49.68 -8.33
N PHE A 5 -65.48 49.53 -9.05
CA PHE A 5 -65.04 48.25 -9.63
C PHE A 5 -63.98 47.64 -8.70
N LEU A 6 -64.29 46.51 -8.06
CA LEU A 6 -63.31 45.67 -7.36
C LEU A 6 -62.60 44.78 -8.39
N ALA A 7 -61.31 45.01 -8.61
CA ALA A 7 -60.43 44.08 -9.31
C ALA A 7 -59.86 43.07 -8.28
N ARG A 8 -60.17 41.78 -8.47
CA ARG A 8 -59.58 40.67 -7.71
C ARG A 8 -58.20 40.35 -8.30
N PHE A 9 -57.14 40.59 -7.53
CA PHE A 9 -55.80 40.07 -7.86
C PHE A 9 -55.68 38.64 -7.33
N VAL A 10 -55.49 37.68 -8.24
CA VAL A 10 -55.07 36.32 -7.92
C VAL A 10 -53.54 36.32 -7.87
N VAL A 11 -52.97 36.10 -6.68
CA VAL A 11 -51.52 35.91 -6.50
C VAL A 11 -51.23 34.42 -6.70
N VAL A 12 -50.57 34.07 -7.80
CA VAL A 12 -50.01 32.74 -8.04
C VAL A 12 -48.63 32.69 -7.39
N ALA A 13 -48.49 31.93 -6.30
CA ALA A 13 -47.22 31.68 -5.64
C ALA A 13 -46.43 30.61 -6.43
N PHE A 14 -45.35 31.02 -7.08
CA PHE A 14 -44.36 30.11 -7.64
C PHE A 14 -43.47 29.59 -6.50
N LEU A 15 -43.67 28.32 -6.13
CA LEU A 15 -42.73 27.55 -5.30
C LEU A 15 -41.51 27.20 -6.15
N VAL A 16 -40.45 28.00 -6.04
CA VAL A 16 -39.12 27.64 -6.54
C VAL A 16 -38.49 26.71 -5.51
N THR A 17 -38.58 25.40 -5.74
CA THR A 17 -37.75 24.42 -5.04
C THR A 17 -36.31 24.57 -5.53
N ALA A 18 -35.52 25.34 -4.78
CA ALA A 18 -34.07 25.35 -4.95
C ALA A 18 -33.54 23.95 -4.61
N ALA A 19 -33.10 23.21 -5.63
CA ALA A 19 -32.30 22.02 -5.44
C ALA A 19 -30.98 22.45 -4.77
N ALA A 20 -30.82 22.13 -3.48
CA ALA A 20 -29.55 22.28 -2.81
C ALA A 20 -28.53 21.36 -3.51
N PRO A 21 -27.31 21.83 -3.82
CA PRO A 21 -26.27 20.95 -4.32
C PRO A 21 -25.97 19.92 -3.24
N ALA A 22 -26.02 18.64 -3.61
CA ALA A 22 -25.50 17.54 -2.82
C ALA A 22 -23.96 17.68 -2.76
N ALA A 23 -23.49 18.59 -1.92
CA ALA A 23 -22.10 18.65 -1.51
C ALA A 23 -21.89 17.55 -0.47
N ALA A 24 -21.10 16.54 -0.88
CA ALA A 24 -20.25 15.71 -0.04
C ALA A 24 -20.73 15.49 1.41
N GLN A 25 -21.42 14.38 1.66
CA GLN A 25 -21.40 13.76 2.98
C GLN A 25 -20.05 13.06 3.15
N SER A 26 -19.00 13.85 3.41
CA SER A 26 -17.81 13.35 4.09
C SER A 26 -18.16 13.28 5.57
N SER A 27 -18.13 12.08 6.15
CA SER A 27 -18.13 11.88 7.61
C SER A 27 -16.86 12.50 8.17
N ASP A 28 -16.92 13.78 8.52
CA ASP A 28 -15.87 14.45 9.28
C ASP A 28 -16.06 14.06 10.75
N ASP A 29 -15.48 12.95 11.16
CA ASP A 29 -15.53 12.44 12.54
C ASP A 29 -14.78 13.35 13.54
N GLY A 30 -14.44 14.59 13.15
CA GLY A 30 -13.73 15.57 13.96
C GLY A 30 -12.29 15.18 14.28
N TRP A 31 -11.76 14.18 13.57
CA TRP A 31 -10.38 13.74 13.74
C TRP A 31 -9.43 14.82 13.21
N THR A 32 -8.42 15.17 14.01
CA THR A 32 -7.37 16.11 13.62
C THR A 32 -6.03 15.41 13.67
N VAL A 33 -5.19 15.65 12.66
CA VAL A 33 -3.85 15.06 12.56
C VAL A 33 -3.02 15.50 13.77
N PRO A 34 -2.55 14.57 14.63
CA PRO A 34 -1.65 14.91 15.72
C PRO A 34 -0.37 15.56 15.19
N ARG A 35 0.22 16.47 15.97
CA ARG A 35 1.37 17.27 15.56
C ARG A 35 2.53 17.11 16.54
N THR A 36 3.75 17.12 16.02
CA THR A 36 4.98 17.22 16.83
C THR A 36 5.11 18.61 17.46
N ALA A 37 6.05 18.78 18.40
CA ALA A 37 6.33 20.08 19.03
C ALA A 37 6.76 21.16 18.02
N ASP A 38 7.31 20.71 16.90
CA ASP A 38 7.79 21.46 15.74
C ASP A 38 6.69 21.68 14.67
N GLY A 39 5.47 21.17 14.89
CA GLY A 39 4.28 21.50 14.09
C GLY A 39 4.04 20.62 12.86
N HIS A 40 4.91 19.65 12.59
CA HIS A 40 4.72 18.67 11.53
C HIS A 40 3.75 17.56 11.96
N PRO A 41 3.13 16.82 11.02
CA PRO A 41 2.37 15.63 11.36
C PRO A 41 3.19 14.65 12.20
N ASP A 42 2.60 14.15 13.28
CA ASP A 42 3.20 13.13 14.14
C ASP A 42 2.95 11.75 13.54
N LEU A 43 3.99 11.18 12.94
CA LEU A 43 3.95 9.85 12.31
C LEU A 43 4.36 8.74 13.29
N GLN A 44 4.70 9.07 14.54
CA GLN A 44 5.26 8.12 15.49
C GLN A 44 4.26 7.04 15.86
N GLY A 45 4.77 5.86 16.15
CA GLY A 45 3.97 4.74 16.63
C GLY A 45 4.42 3.41 16.08
N VAL A 46 3.60 2.39 16.34
CA VAL A 46 3.73 1.06 15.76
C VAL A 46 2.56 0.88 14.79
N TRP A 47 2.90 0.64 13.53
CA TRP A 47 1.97 0.55 12.42
C TRP A 47 1.96 -0.88 11.88
N ALA A 48 0.77 -1.46 11.74
CA ALA A 48 0.60 -2.76 11.11
C ALA A 48 0.74 -2.67 9.59
N SER A 49 1.30 -3.72 8.98
CA SER A 49 1.32 -3.90 7.52
C SER A 49 0.34 -5.00 7.13
N ASP A 50 -0.93 -4.74 7.43
CA ASP A 50 -2.06 -5.66 7.30
C ASP A 50 -3.06 -5.22 6.21
N SER A 51 -2.79 -4.15 5.47
CA SER A 51 -3.59 -3.80 4.29
C SER A 51 -3.60 -4.94 3.25
N ALA A 52 -4.79 -5.23 2.70
CA ALA A 52 -5.00 -6.13 1.58
C ALA A 52 -4.68 -5.47 0.23
N THR A 53 -4.63 -4.14 0.17
CA THR A 53 -4.52 -3.37 -1.07
C THR A 53 -3.25 -3.79 -1.84
N PRO A 54 -3.38 -4.21 -3.11
CA PRO A 54 -2.24 -4.68 -3.88
C PRO A 54 -1.31 -3.52 -4.22
N LEU A 55 -0.02 -3.81 -4.47
CA LEU A 55 0.93 -2.77 -4.87
C LEU A 55 0.56 -2.18 -6.24
N GLU A 56 0.17 -3.02 -7.19
CA GLU A 56 -0.25 -2.63 -8.53
C GLU A 56 -1.72 -2.98 -8.75
N ARG A 57 -2.41 -2.13 -9.52
CA ARG A 57 -3.82 -2.35 -9.85
C ARG A 57 -3.97 -3.63 -10.69
N PRO A 58 -4.85 -4.57 -10.29
CA PRO A 58 -5.19 -5.73 -11.12
C PRO A 58 -5.79 -5.31 -12.46
N ASP A 59 -5.55 -6.11 -13.51
CA ASP A 59 -6.02 -5.83 -14.87
C ASP A 59 -7.56 -5.76 -14.92
N GLU A 60 -8.22 -6.60 -14.12
CA GLU A 60 -9.67 -6.66 -13.98
C GLU A 60 -10.28 -5.36 -13.43
N LEU A 61 -9.45 -4.52 -12.80
CA LEU A 61 -9.85 -3.26 -12.18
C LEU A 61 -9.18 -2.05 -12.84
N ALA A 62 -8.57 -2.17 -14.03
CA ALA A 62 -7.74 -1.12 -14.63
C ALA A 62 -8.34 0.31 -14.58
N ASP A 63 -9.64 0.43 -14.87
CA ASP A 63 -10.39 1.71 -14.89
C ASP A 63 -11.14 2.02 -13.57
N THR A 64 -10.91 1.22 -12.53
CA THR A 64 -11.58 1.32 -11.23
C THR A 64 -10.55 1.63 -10.15
N PRO A 65 -10.22 2.91 -9.90
CA PRO A 65 -9.25 3.28 -8.86
C PRO A 65 -9.79 3.06 -7.45
N PHE A 66 -11.12 3.11 -7.28
CA PHE A 66 -11.80 2.91 -6.01
C PHE A 66 -12.97 1.94 -6.16
N LEU A 67 -13.10 1.04 -5.19
CA LEU A 67 -14.23 0.14 -4.99
C LEU A 67 -15.38 0.87 -4.28
N THR A 68 -16.60 0.40 -4.48
CA THR A 68 -17.74 0.77 -3.64
C THR A 68 -17.67 0.06 -2.29
N ASP A 69 -18.34 0.59 -1.26
CA ASP A 69 -18.41 -0.04 0.05
C ASP A 69 -18.96 -1.48 -0.01
N GLU A 70 -19.92 -1.74 -0.91
CA GLU A 70 -20.46 -3.08 -1.15
C GLU A 70 -19.41 -4.04 -1.75
N GLN A 71 -18.58 -3.55 -2.68
CA GLN A 71 -17.48 -4.34 -3.24
C GLN A 71 -16.41 -4.62 -2.19
N VAL A 72 -16.05 -3.64 -1.36
CA VAL A 72 -15.11 -3.82 -0.25
C VAL A 72 -15.63 -4.88 0.73
N ALA A 73 -16.91 -4.78 1.13
CA ALA A 73 -17.53 -5.76 2.01
C ALA A 73 -17.54 -7.17 1.40
N THR A 74 -17.84 -7.28 0.10
CA THR A 74 -17.82 -8.56 -0.62
C THR A 74 -16.42 -9.18 -0.64
N LEU A 75 -15.38 -8.39 -0.92
CA LEU A 75 -14.00 -8.89 -0.92
C LEU A 75 -13.55 -9.32 0.49
N ALA A 76 -13.90 -8.53 1.51
CA ALA A 76 -13.60 -8.85 2.90
C ALA A 76 -14.29 -10.16 3.34
N GLU A 77 -15.55 -10.36 2.98
CA GLU A 77 -16.30 -11.59 3.28
C GLU A 77 -15.68 -12.81 2.59
N ARG A 78 -15.38 -12.71 1.28
CA ARG A 78 -14.72 -13.77 0.53
C ARG A 78 -13.36 -14.14 1.10
N ALA A 79 -12.55 -13.14 1.46
CA ALA A 79 -11.26 -13.37 2.08
C ALA A 79 -11.42 -14.06 3.44
N ALA A 80 -12.36 -13.59 4.27
CA ALA A 80 -12.65 -14.21 5.55
C ALA A 80 -13.14 -15.65 5.41
N GLU A 81 -13.92 -15.98 4.39
CA GLU A 81 -14.35 -17.36 4.12
C GLU A 81 -13.18 -18.24 3.63
N LEU A 82 -12.41 -17.75 2.66
CA LEU A 82 -11.30 -18.51 2.06
C LEU A 82 -10.16 -18.79 3.04
N PHE A 83 -9.91 -17.87 3.97
CA PHE A 83 -8.74 -17.89 4.84
C PHE A 83 -9.05 -18.21 6.32
N ASN A 84 -10.21 -18.83 6.61
CA ASN A 84 -10.65 -19.17 7.98
C ASN A 84 -10.07 -20.47 8.58
N GLY A 85 -9.09 -21.12 7.95
CA GLY A 85 -8.70 -22.47 8.35
C GLY A 85 -7.34 -22.95 7.86
N GLU A 86 -7.31 -24.21 7.44
CA GLU A 86 -6.08 -24.94 7.09
C GLU A 86 -5.54 -24.63 5.68
N THR A 87 -6.05 -23.59 5.01
CA THR A 87 -5.54 -23.19 3.68
C THR A 87 -4.09 -22.73 3.76
N ASP A 88 -3.38 -22.74 2.63
CA ASP A 88 -2.03 -22.22 2.56
C ASP A 88 -2.01 -20.71 2.89
N ALA A 89 -0.95 -20.28 3.58
CA ALA A 89 -0.69 -18.88 3.84
C ALA A 89 -0.60 -18.08 2.52
N ALA A 90 -1.37 -16.98 2.48
CA ALA A 90 -1.39 -16.03 1.36
C ALA A 90 -0.67 -14.75 1.76
N PHE A 91 0.32 -14.33 0.97
CA PHE A 91 1.14 -13.15 1.24
C PHE A 91 0.85 -12.01 0.26
N GLY A 92 0.95 -10.77 0.76
CA GLY A 92 0.84 -9.57 -0.06
C GLY A 92 -0.45 -9.54 -0.89
N GLU A 93 -0.31 -9.24 -2.19
CA GLU A 93 -1.46 -9.08 -3.10
C GLU A 93 -2.26 -10.37 -3.34
N SER A 94 -1.73 -11.55 -2.99
CA SER A 94 -2.43 -12.82 -3.24
C SER A 94 -3.75 -12.93 -2.48
N VAL A 95 -3.86 -12.31 -1.29
CA VAL A 95 -5.11 -12.26 -0.53
C VAL A 95 -6.19 -11.53 -1.31
N PHE A 96 -5.87 -10.31 -1.79
CA PHE A 96 -6.79 -9.50 -2.57
C PHE A 96 -7.16 -10.16 -3.90
N ARG A 97 -6.16 -10.72 -4.61
CA ARG A 97 -6.40 -11.38 -5.90
C ARG A 97 -7.25 -12.65 -5.76
N ALA A 98 -7.06 -13.43 -4.70
CA ALA A 98 -7.86 -14.62 -4.46
C ALA A 98 -9.33 -14.25 -4.15
N ALA A 99 -9.55 -13.23 -3.32
CA ALA A 99 -10.89 -12.70 -3.03
C ALA A 99 -11.56 -12.07 -4.27
N LEU A 100 -10.80 -11.33 -5.08
CA LEU A 100 -11.29 -10.73 -6.32
C LEU A 100 -11.72 -11.79 -7.34
N ALA A 101 -10.94 -12.86 -7.44
CA ALA A 101 -11.22 -13.99 -8.33
C ALA A 101 -12.27 -14.98 -7.79
N ASP A 102 -12.87 -14.69 -6.62
CA ASP A 102 -13.89 -15.53 -5.98
C ASP A 102 -13.43 -16.99 -5.80
N ARG A 103 -12.18 -17.15 -5.37
CA ARG A 103 -11.58 -18.47 -5.14
C ARG A 103 -12.22 -19.12 -3.92
N THR A 104 -12.52 -20.41 -4.03
CA THR A 104 -12.98 -21.25 -2.92
C THR A 104 -11.87 -22.15 -2.37
N ASP A 105 -10.73 -22.21 -3.06
CA ASP A 105 -9.50 -22.85 -2.63
C ASP A 105 -8.29 -21.95 -2.89
N TYR A 106 -7.30 -22.00 -2.00
CA TYR A 106 -6.04 -21.28 -2.16
C TYR A 106 -4.87 -22.21 -1.89
N GLN A 107 -3.95 -22.26 -2.86
CA GLN A 107 -2.68 -22.96 -2.77
C GLN A 107 -1.57 -21.96 -3.04
N SER A 108 -0.54 -21.97 -2.21
CA SER A 108 0.61 -21.09 -2.39
C SER A 108 1.41 -21.46 -3.64
N GLY A 109 1.95 -20.44 -4.31
CA GLY A 109 2.92 -20.65 -5.40
C GLY A 109 4.30 -21.10 -4.93
N ASP A 110 4.51 -21.26 -3.63
CA ASP A 110 5.82 -21.57 -3.06
C ASP A 110 6.33 -22.94 -3.52
N GLY A 111 7.54 -22.94 -4.11
CA GLY A 111 8.18 -24.14 -4.64
C GLY A 111 7.61 -24.63 -5.97
N VAL A 112 6.65 -23.92 -6.58
CA VAL A 112 6.12 -24.27 -7.90
C VAL A 112 7.21 -24.11 -8.95
N THR A 113 7.48 -25.18 -9.69
CA THR A 113 8.43 -25.23 -10.81
C THR A 113 7.87 -26.13 -11.91
N GLU A 114 8.49 -26.14 -13.09
CA GLU A 114 8.10 -27.10 -14.15
C GLU A 114 8.23 -28.57 -13.68
N GLU A 115 9.23 -28.88 -12.85
CA GLU A 115 9.46 -30.22 -12.30
C GLU A 115 8.56 -30.53 -11.08
N ASN A 116 8.12 -29.50 -10.36
CA ASN A 116 7.21 -29.59 -9.21
C ASN A 116 6.01 -28.65 -9.38
N PRO A 117 5.04 -28.99 -10.25
CA PRO A 117 3.93 -28.10 -10.56
C PRO A 117 2.97 -27.88 -9.38
N GLN A 118 2.99 -28.75 -8.38
CA GLN A 118 2.17 -28.62 -7.16
C GLN A 118 2.81 -27.73 -6.11
N GLY A 119 4.08 -27.35 -6.29
CA GLY A 119 4.83 -26.62 -5.28
C GLY A 119 5.11 -27.45 -4.03
N THR A 120 5.78 -26.82 -3.07
CA THR A 120 6.02 -27.40 -1.74
C THR A 120 4.88 -27.06 -0.79
N GLY A 121 4.04 -26.08 -1.15
CA GLY A 121 3.02 -25.50 -0.28
C GLY A 121 3.62 -24.50 0.71
N ASN A 122 2.76 -23.95 1.57
CA ASN A 122 3.16 -23.05 2.63
C ASN A 122 2.73 -23.59 4.00
N TYR A 123 3.06 -22.87 5.07
CA TYR A 123 2.39 -23.09 6.35
C TYR A 123 0.92 -22.62 6.27
N ASN A 124 0.11 -23.00 7.26
CA ASN A 124 -1.31 -22.68 7.26
C ASN A 124 -1.59 -21.18 7.44
N HIS A 125 -2.68 -20.69 6.85
CA HIS A 125 -3.05 -19.29 6.86
C HIS A 125 -3.33 -18.74 8.27
N PHE A 126 -3.83 -19.55 9.21
CA PHE A 126 -4.15 -19.09 10.56
C PHE A 126 -2.95 -18.50 11.35
N TRP A 127 -1.71 -18.70 10.88
CA TRP A 127 -0.53 -18.03 11.42
C TRP A 127 -0.37 -16.56 10.98
N LEU A 128 -1.14 -16.12 9.99
CA LEU A 128 -1.16 -14.75 9.50
C LEU A 128 -2.21 -13.93 10.24
N ILE A 129 -1.96 -12.62 10.29
CA ILE A 129 -2.94 -11.64 10.75
C ILE A 129 -4.03 -11.44 9.69
N ASP A 130 -5.24 -11.14 10.14
CA ASP A 130 -6.34 -10.70 9.27
C ASP A 130 -5.92 -9.48 8.45
N ARG A 131 -6.44 -9.39 7.22
CA ARG A 131 -6.17 -8.26 6.33
C ARG A 131 -7.27 -7.22 6.38
N TRP A 132 -6.86 -5.96 6.42
CA TRP A 132 -7.78 -4.85 6.28
C TRP A 132 -7.99 -4.49 4.80
N PHE A 133 -9.25 -4.48 4.37
CA PHE A 133 -9.65 -4.02 3.05
C PHE A 133 -10.11 -2.55 3.13
N ASP A 134 -9.45 -1.69 2.38
CA ASP A 134 -9.94 -0.35 2.07
C ASP A 134 -10.56 -0.31 0.66
N ASN A 135 -10.97 0.87 0.21
CA ASN A 135 -11.58 1.01 -1.10
C ASN A 135 -10.57 1.20 -2.24
N ARG A 136 -9.26 1.24 -1.98
CA ARG A 136 -8.25 1.44 -3.04
C ARG A 136 -7.99 0.13 -3.77
N THR A 137 -7.75 0.22 -5.07
CA THR A 137 -7.39 -0.95 -5.89
C THR A 137 -5.88 -1.05 -6.16
N SER A 138 -5.08 -0.12 -5.63
CA SER A 138 -3.62 -0.10 -5.73
C SER A 138 -3.01 0.81 -4.64
N LEU A 139 -1.81 0.47 -4.16
CA LEU A 139 -0.98 1.38 -3.34
C LEU A 139 -0.26 2.44 -4.18
N ILE A 140 -0.10 2.21 -5.48
CA ILE A 140 0.47 3.20 -6.40
C ILE A 140 -0.64 4.17 -6.81
N GLU A 141 -0.45 5.45 -6.51
CA GLU A 141 -1.36 6.52 -6.89
C GLU A 141 -0.92 7.23 -8.18
N ASP A 142 0.40 7.39 -8.36
CA ASP A 142 1.01 7.95 -9.57
C ASP A 142 2.03 6.95 -10.14
N PRO A 143 1.90 6.52 -11.41
CA PRO A 143 0.91 6.94 -12.41
C PRO A 143 -0.55 6.56 -12.08
N PRO A 144 -1.57 7.31 -12.57
CA PRO A 144 -2.98 7.09 -12.23
C PRO A 144 -3.54 5.70 -12.59
N ASN A 145 -2.87 4.97 -13.48
CA ASN A 145 -3.20 3.57 -13.78
C ASN A 145 -2.87 2.63 -12.60
N GLY A 146 -2.22 3.13 -11.55
CA GLY A 146 -1.89 2.42 -10.33
C GLY A 146 -0.88 1.30 -10.53
N ARG A 147 0.02 1.44 -11.50
CA ARG A 147 1.02 0.41 -11.87
C ARG A 147 2.42 0.99 -11.88
N ILE A 148 3.41 0.12 -11.70
CA ILE A 148 4.80 0.52 -11.80
C ILE A 148 5.07 0.98 -13.24
N PRO A 149 5.66 2.18 -13.45
CA PRO A 149 6.03 2.63 -14.78
C PRO A 149 6.97 1.66 -15.50
N GLU A 150 6.97 1.71 -16.83
CA GLU A 150 7.95 0.94 -17.60
C GLU A 150 9.38 1.23 -17.16
N MET A 151 10.16 0.16 -17.01
CA MET A 151 11.55 0.27 -16.58
C MET A 151 12.38 0.99 -17.64
N THR A 152 13.25 1.90 -17.21
CA THR A 152 14.23 2.54 -18.10
C THR A 152 15.17 1.51 -18.72
N GLU A 153 15.77 1.83 -19.87
CA GLU A 153 16.75 0.94 -20.52
C GLU A 153 17.94 0.57 -19.62
N ASP A 154 18.38 1.50 -18.76
CA ASP A 154 19.41 1.19 -17.76
C ASP A 154 18.88 0.23 -16.68
N GLY A 155 17.63 0.41 -16.25
CA GLY A 155 16.97 -0.51 -15.34
C GLY A 155 16.88 -1.92 -15.92
N LYS A 156 16.42 -2.06 -17.17
CA LYS A 156 16.34 -3.35 -17.89
C LYS A 156 17.70 -4.02 -17.94
N ARG A 157 18.76 -3.30 -18.33
CA ARG A 157 20.13 -3.81 -18.36
C ARG A 157 20.60 -4.32 -17.00
N ARG A 158 20.29 -3.62 -15.91
CA ARG A 158 20.64 -4.06 -14.55
C ARG A 158 19.85 -5.30 -14.12
N ALA A 159 18.59 -5.41 -14.52
CA ALA A 159 17.76 -6.58 -14.26
C ALA A 159 18.30 -7.81 -15.01
N GLU A 160 18.61 -7.66 -16.30
CA GLU A 160 19.23 -8.69 -17.14
C GLU A 160 20.57 -9.14 -16.58
N ALA A 161 21.45 -8.20 -16.19
CA ALA A 161 22.75 -8.52 -15.60
C ALA A 161 22.61 -9.32 -14.28
N ARG A 162 21.57 -9.04 -13.47
CA ARG A 162 21.28 -9.82 -12.25
C ARG A 162 20.72 -11.21 -12.57
N ALA A 163 19.84 -11.32 -13.57
CA ALA A 163 19.26 -12.59 -13.99
C ALA A 163 20.29 -13.52 -14.65
N ALA A 164 21.29 -12.95 -15.33
CA ALA A 164 22.38 -13.69 -15.95
C ALA A 164 23.41 -14.25 -14.95
N VAL A 165 23.31 -13.92 -13.66
CA VAL A 165 24.18 -14.51 -12.63
C VAL A 165 23.78 -15.97 -12.43
N GLU A 166 24.60 -16.88 -12.97
CA GLU A 166 24.44 -18.31 -12.71
C GLU A 166 24.69 -18.61 -11.23
N ARG A 167 23.72 -19.28 -10.59
CA ARG A 167 23.85 -19.78 -9.23
C ARG A 167 23.91 -21.30 -9.26
N PRO A 168 24.83 -21.91 -8.52
CA PRO A 168 24.90 -23.37 -8.46
C PRO A 168 23.61 -23.92 -7.83
N ARG A 169 23.18 -25.11 -8.28
CA ARG A 169 22.02 -25.82 -7.69
C ARG A 169 22.16 -26.00 -6.17
N PHE A 170 23.39 -26.21 -5.71
CA PHE A 170 23.74 -26.28 -4.31
C PHE A 170 24.76 -25.20 -3.99
N PRO A 171 24.47 -24.29 -3.03
CA PRO A 171 25.41 -23.27 -2.57
C PRO A 171 26.75 -23.87 -2.13
N ALA A 172 27.86 -23.39 -2.70
CA ALA A 172 29.21 -23.73 -2.26
C ALA A 172 29.65 -22.83 -1.09
N GLY A 173 29.09 -21.61 -1.03
CA GLY A 173 29.34 -20.65 0.02
C GLY A 173 28.18 -19.68 0.26
N PRO A 174 28.29 -18.80 1.26
CA PRO A 174 27.26 -17.81 1.57
C PRO A 174 27.00 -16.81 0.43
N GLU A 175 27.96 -16.61 -0.48
CA GLU A 175 27.83 -15.76 -1.65
C GLU A 175 26.78 -16.28 -2.65
N ASP A 176 26.57 -17.60 -2.69
CA ASP A 176 25.57 -18.25 -3.55
C ASP A 176 24.14 -18.13 -2.98
N LEU A 177 24.00 -17.79 -1.70
CA LEU A 177 22.72 -17.60 -1.03
C LEU A 177 22.13 -16.23 -1.36
N GLY A 178 20.83 -16.17 -1.67
CA GLY A 178 20.12 -14.90 -1.79
C GLY A 178 20.08 -14.11 -0.47
N ALA A 179 19.86 -12.79 -0.54
CA ALA A 179 19.80 -11.92 0.66
C ALA A 179 18.80 -12.43 1.71
N GLY A 180 17.61 -12.88 1.28
CA GLY A 180 16.61 -13.45 2.19
C GLY A 180 17.09 -14.67 2.98
N LEU A 181 17.87 -15.58 2.35
CA LEU A 181 18.46 -16.75 3.03
C LEU A 181 19.63 -16.36 3.95
N ARG A 182 20.20 -15.17 3.76
CA ARG A 182 21.22 -14.57 4.64
C ARG A 182 20.61 -13.68 5.72
N CYS A 183 19.29 -13.71 5.89
CA CYS A 183 18.54 -12.83 6.80
C CYS A 183 18.88 -11.34 6.62
N SER A 184 19.16 -10.93 5.38
CA SER A 184 19.46 -9.55 5.01
C SER A 184 18.57 -9.06 3.87
N GLY A 185 18.53 -7.75 3.67
CA GLY A 185 17.87 -7.13 2.53
C GLY A 185 16.43 -6.76 2.84
N GLY A 186 16.23 -5.95 3.88
CA GLY A 186 15.19 -4.94 3.89
C GLY A 186 15.22 -4.20 2.56
N ARG A 187 14.06 -4.17 1.93
CA ARG A 187 13.89 -3.54 0.62
C ARG A 187 13.18 -2.21 0.85
N VAL A 188 13.50 -1.25 -0.01
CA VAL A 188 12.69 -0.04 -0.17
C VAL A 188 11.96 -0.20 -1.52
N PRO A 189 10.62 -0.02 -1.57
CA PRO A 189 9.73 0.24 -0.44
C PRO A 189 9.66 -0.95 0.52
N MET A 190 9.52 -0.64 1.81
CA MET A 190 9.38 -1.61 2.89
C MET A 190 7.93 -2.11 2.88
N THR A 191 7.57 -2.95 1.91
CA THR A 191 6.18 -3.43 1.71
C THR A 191 6.15 -4.92 1.35
N GLY A 192 4.97 -5.54 1.46
CA GLY A 192 4.68 -6.84 0.85
C GLY A 192 5.23 -8.08 1.58
N ARG A 193 5.82 -7.93 2.77
CA ARG A 193 6.36 -9.08 3.53
C ARG A 193 5.28 -9.95 4.17
N GLY A 194 4.09 -9.40 4.42
CA GLY A 194 2.88 -10.12 4.83
C GLY A 194 2.92 -10.87 6.17
N TYR A 195 4.09 -11.03 6.78
CA TYR A 195 4.35 -11.71 8.04
C TYR A 195 5.46 -10.97 8.79
N ASN A 196 5.37 -10.83 10.11
CA ASN A 196 6.30 -10.03 10.94
C ASN A 196 6.59 -8.64 10.34
N SER A 197 5.56 -7.96 9.85
CA SER A 197 5.70 -6.79 8.98
C SER A 197 5.30 -5.48 9.66
N ASN A 198 5.30 -5.41 10.99
CA ASN A 198 5.02 -4.15 11.67
C ASN A 198 6.18 -3.16 11.46
N TYR A 199 5.84 -1.87 11.43
CA TYR A 199 6.80 -0.78 11.39
C TYR A 199 6.72 0.03 12.67
N GLN A 200 7.87 0.35 13.24
CA GLN A 200 7.95 1.40 14.26
C GLN A 200 8.53 2.66 13.64
N ILE A 201 7.79 3.76 13.72
CA ILE A 201 8.26 5.08 13.31
C ILE A 201 8.64 5.87 14.55
N VAL A 202 9.85 6.41 14.54
CA VAL A 202 10.34 7.36 15.54
C VAL A 202 10.74 8.64 14.82
N GLN A 203 10.27 9.77 15.32
CA GLN A 203 10.44 11.07 14.69
C GLN A 203 11.11 12.01 15.68
N SER A 204 12.20 12.64 15.24
CA SER A 204 12.86 13.74 15.93
C SER A 204 12.82 14.98 15.05
N ALA A 205 13.26 16.12 15.59
CA ALA A 205 13.37 17.36 14.83
C ALA A 205 14.39 17.26 13.66
N ASP A 206 15.31 16.30 13.69
CA ASP A 206 16.40 16.16 12.74
C ASP A 206 16.37 14.85 11.92
N SER A 207 15.48 13.90 12.25
CA SER A 207 15.42 12.62 11.55
C SER A 207 14.08 11.91 11.70
N VAL A 208 13.75 11.07 10.72
CA VAL A 208 12.73 10.03 10.84
C VAL A 208 13.41 8.67 10.74
N ALA A 209 13.19 7.82 11.73
CA ALA A 209 13.65 6.45 11.74
C ALA A 209 12.45 5.51 11.55
N ILE A 210 12.56 4.59 10.59
CA ILE A 210 11.57 3.54 10.34
C ILE A 210 12.25 2.20 10.59
N LEU A 211 11.84 1.53 11.66
CA LEU A 211 12.28 0.19 12.02
C LEU A 211 11.27 -0.82 11.46
N MET A 212 11.76 -1.78 10.68
CA MET A 212 10.97 -2.94 10.24
C MET A 212 11.15 -4.09 11.24
N GLU A 213 10.04 -4.70 11.66
CA GLU A 213 10.05 -5.86 12.54
C GLU A 213 10.87 -7.03 11.96
N MET A 214 10.55 -7.47 10.73
CA MET A 214 11.35 -8.50 10.06
C MET A 214 12.74 -7.98 9.71
N MET A 215 13.77 -8.79 10.00
CA MET A 215 15.20 -8.46 9.80
C MET A 215 15.76 -7.34 10.70
N HIS A 216 14.91 -6.62 11.46
CA HIS A 216 15.31 -5.54 12.37
C HIS A 216 16.12 -4.42 11.69
N GLU A 217 15.84 -4.15 10.42
CA GLU A 217 16.51 -3.11 9.67
C GLU A 217 15.88 -1.73 9.99
N THR A 218 16.74 -0.74 10.26
CA THR A 218 16.32 0.63 10.54
C THR A 218 16.73 1.55 9.40
N ARG A 219 15.75 2.09 8.68
CA ARG A 219 15.96 3.15 7.71
C ARG A 219 15.95 4.50 8.43
N ILE A 220 17.06 5.22 8.39
CA ILE A 220 17.19 6.56 8.96
C ILE A 220 17.14 7.58 7.82
N ILE A 221 16.24 8.55 7.95
CA ILE A 221 16.00 9.63 7.01
C ILE A 221 16.36 10.94 7.72
N PRO A 222 17.58 11.49 7.53
CA PRO A 222 17.94 12.81 8.01
C PRO A 222 17.03 13.88 7.40
N LEU A 223 16.61 14.85 8.21
CA LEU A 223 15.79 15.99 7.82
C LEU A 223 16.58 17.30 7.70
N ASP A 224 17.91 17.22 7.77
CA ASP A 224 18.81 18.37 7.65
C ASP A 224 19.38 18.48 6.23
N GLU A 225 20.06 19.61 5.96
CA GLU A 225 20.62 19.91 4.64
C GLU A 225 21.93 19.16 4.33
N ARG A 226 22.20 18.03 5.01
CA ARG A 226 23.44 17.29 4.78
C ARG A 226 23.44 16.67 3.37
N PRO A 227 24.54 16.75 2.62
CA PRO A 227 24.57 16.22 1.25
C PRO A 227 24.43 14.71 1.22
N HIS A 228 23.99 14.17 0.08
CA HIS A 228 24.07 12.73 -0.20
C HIS A 228 25.51 12.20 -0.08
N LEU A 229 25.62 10.90 0.22
CA LEU A 229 26.90 10.21 0.25
C LEU A 229 27.55 10.22 -1.14
N PRO A 230 28.90 10.18 -1.22
CA PRO A 230 29.58 10.02 -2.49
C PRO A 230 29.07 8.77 -3.23
N ALA A 231 28.90 8.85 -4.55
CA ALA A 231 28.32 7.77 -5.37
C ALA A 231 29.08 6.41 -5.27
N ALA A 232 30.32 6.42 -4.78
CA ALA A 232 31.10 5.22 -4.52
C ALA A 232 30.65 4.44 -3.27
N VAL A 233 29.91 5.07 -2.36
CA VAL A 233 29.41 4.46 -1.12
C VAL A 233 27.95 4.07 -1.33
N ARG A 234 27.63 2.80 -1.08
CA ARG A 234 26.26 2.28 -1.15
C ARG A 234 25.86 1.69 0.18
N LYS A 235 24.62 1.96 0.59
CA LYS A 235 23.97 1.35 1.76
C LYS A 235 22.90 0.39 1.27
N ASP A 236 22.66 -0.67 2.02
CA ASP A 236 21.65 -1.68 1.68
C ASP A 236 20.23 -1.09 1.59
N LEU A 237 19.92 -0.13 2.48
CA LEU A 237 18.63 0.59 2.52
C LEU A 237 18.60 1.89 1.70
N GLY A 238 19.62 2.15 0.89
CA GLY A 238 19.78 3.42 0.15
C GLY A 238 20.27 4.58 1.03
N ASP A 239 20.43 5.76 0.40
CA ASP A 239 20.88 6.98 1.08
C ASP A 239 19.78 8.04 1.06
N SER A 240 18.93 8.04 2.09
CA SER A 240 17.73 8.88 2.12
C SER A 240 18.00 10.30 2.60
N ARG A 241 17.34 11.31 2.03
CA ARG A 241 17.24 12.68 2.57
C ARG A 241 15.77 13.08 2.61
N GLY A 242 15.34 13.64 3.74
CA GLY A 242 13.95 14.03 3.95
C GLY A 242 13.80 15.54 4.07
N HIS A 243 12.66 16.06 3.64
CA HIS A 243 12.22 17.41 3.95
C HIS A 243 10.69 17.47 4.04
N TRP A 244 10.17 18.48 4.72
CA TRP A 244 8.73 18.72 4.80
C TRP A 244 8.28 19.70 3.73
N ASP A 245 7.27 19.32 2.95
CA ASP A 245 6.50 20.21 2.07
C ASP A 245 5.07 20.31 2.62
N GLY A 246 4.84 21.37 3.41
CA GLY A 246 3.64 21.49 4.25
C GLY A 246 3.52 20.32 5.22
N ASP A 247 2.49 19.49 5.01
CA ASP A 247 2.20 18.30 5.82
C ASP A 247 2.77 17.00 5.20
N THR A 248 3.52 17.09 4.11
CA THR A 248 4.08 15.94 3.41
C THR A 248 5.55 15.75 3.75
N LEU A 249 5.92 14.55 4.23
CA LEU A 249 7.32 14.15 4.33
C LEU A 249 7.80 13.63 2.97
N VAL A 250 8.60 14.43 2.27
CA VAL A 250 9.23 14.04 1.01
C VAL A 250 10.55 13.35 1.30
N VAL A 251 10.79 12.18 0.70
CA VAL A 251 12.03 11.40 0.89
C VAL A 251 12.68 11.11 -0.45
N GLU A 252 13.91 11.60 -0.62
CA GLU A 252 14.75 11.42 -1.81
C GLU A 252 15.83 10.36 -1.54
N THR A 253 16.17 9.52 -2.52
CA THR A 253 17.14 8.42 -2.40
C THR A 253 18.00 8.23 -3.63
#